data_AF-T1GAI7-F1
#
_entry.id   AF-T1GAI7-F1
#
_cell.length_a   1.000
_cell.length_b   1.000
_cell.length_c   1.000
_cell.angle_alpha   90.00
_cell.angle_beta   90.00
_cell.angle_gamma   90.00
#
_symmetry.space_group_name_H-M   'P 1'
#
loop_
_entity.id
_entity.type
_entity.pdbx_description
1 polymer ?
#
loop_
_entity_poly.entity_id
_entity_poly.type
_entity_poly.pdbx_seq_one_letter_code
_entity_poly.pdbx_strand_id
1 'polypeptide(L)'
;MFKIVAAAVALCLCSSVQIISAENDRPIVGILAQEVSQFLLRHYPDKNFDSYVAASYVKFIEGAGGRAVPIFINKTRSYYEELLNSLDG
;
A
#
# COMPACT_ATOMS: atom_id res chain seq x y z
N MET A 1 -18.21 -56.78 -2.58
CA MET A 1 -18.36 -55.68 -3.56
C MET A 1 -18.35 -54.28 -2.94
N PHE A 2 -18.78 -54.07 -1.68
CA PHE A 2 -18.86 -52.74 -1.04
C PHE A 2 -17.56 -52.15 -0.43
N LYS A 3 -16.46 -52.90 -0.38
CA LYS A 3 -15.21 -52.43 0.29
C LYS A 3 -14.31 -51.54 -0.56
N ILE A 4 -14.53 -51.48 -1.87
CA ILE A 4 -13.64 -50.79 -2.82
C ILE A 4 -14.03 -49.31 -2.99
N VAL A 5 -15.31 -48.97 -2.76
CA VAL A 5 -15.82 -47.60 -2.90
C VAL A 5 -15.38 -46.69 -1.73
N ALA A 6 -15.22 -47.24 -0.52
CA ALA A 6 -14.79 -46.48 0.65
C ALA A 6 -13.34 -45.97 0.57
N ALA A 7 -12.45 -46.72 -0.10
CA ALA A 7 -11.05 -46.33 -0.26
C ALA A 7 -10.85 -45.19 -1.28
N ALA A 8 -11.71 -45.10 -2.29
CA ALA A 8 -11.65 -44.03 -3.29
C ALA A 8 -12.23 -42.70 -2.79
N VAL A 9 -13.16 -42.73 -1.82
CA VAL A 9 -13.79 -41.53 -1.24
C VAL A 9 -12.95 -40.94 -0.10
N ALA A 10 -12.11 -41.74 0.57
CA ALA A 10 -11.23 -41.27 1.65
C ALA A 10 -9.98 -40.50 1.19
N LEU A 11 -9.65 -40.54 -0.11
CA LEU A 11 -8.51 -39.79 -0.67
C LEU A 11 -8.91 -38.37 -1.16
N CYS A 12 -10.14 -37.94 -0.90
CA CYS A 12 -10.73 -36.75 -1.51
C CYS A 12 -10.68 -35.47 -0.64
N LEU A 13 -10.14 -35.45 0.59
CA LEU A 13 -10.38 -34.28 1.47
C LEU A 13 -9.21 -33.76 2.33
N CYS A 14 -7.94 -34.09 2.10
CA CYS A 14 -6.87 -33.46 2.90
C CYS A 14 -5.54 -33.23 2.16
N SER A 15 -5.63 -32.63 0.98
CA SER A 15 -4.54 -31.78 0.50
C SER A 15 -5.02 -30.36 0.62
N SER A 16 -5.05 -29.82 1.84
CA SER A 16 -5.11 -28.37 2.02
C SER A 16 -3.85 -27.81 1.37
N VAL A 17 -3.96 -27.46 0.08
CA VAL A 17 -2.97 -26.62 -0.59
C VAL A 17 -2.95 -25.34 0.22
N GLN A 18 -1.97 -25.22 1.11
CA GLN A 18 -1.65 -23.92 1.69
C GLN A 18 -1.07 -23.12 0.54
N ILE A 19 -1.91 -22.27 -0.07
CA ILE A 19 -1.39 -21.16 -0.83
C ILE A 19 -0.61 -20.35 0.20
N ILE A 20 0.70 -20.49 0.20
CA ILE A 20 1.59 -19.56 0.91
C ILE A 20 1.40 -18.24 0.18
N SER A 21 0.38 -17.47 0.59
CA SER A 21 0.29 -16.08 0.20
C SER A 21 1.51 -15.42 0.82
N ALA A 22 2.41 -14.90 -0.01
CA ALA A 22 3.48 -14.05 0.45
C ALA A 22 2.86 -12.72 0.88
N GLU A 23 2.25 -12.71 2.07
CA GLU A 23 1.60 -11.53 2.63
C GLU A 23 2.67 -10.58 3.14
N ASN A 24 2.62 -9.33 2.72
CA ASN A 24 3.49 -8.30 3.25
C ASN A 24 2.85 -7.72 4.52
N ASP A 25 3.32 -8.18 5.68
CA ASP A 25 2.86 -7.73 7.00
C ASP A 25 3.20 -6.26 7.31
N ARG A 26 3.98 -5.60 6.46
CA ARG A 26 4.44 -4.21 6.66
C ARG A 26 4.31 -3.40 5.36
N PRO A 27 3.09 -3.20 4.84
CA PRO A 27 2.91 -2.50 3.57
C PRO A 27 3.40 -1.04 3.67
N ILE A 28 4.04 -0.58 2.59
CA ILE A 28 4.44 0.81 2.37
C ILE A 28 3.53 1.39 1.30
N VAL A 29 2.72 2.37 1.70
CA VAL A 29 1.73 3.01 0.83
C VAL A 29 2.16 4.43 0.50
N GLY A 30 2.18 4.74 -0.80
CA GLY A 30 2.48 6.06 -1.33
C GLY A 30 1.28 7.02 -1.26
N ILE A 31 1.49 8.24 -0.78
CA ILE A 31 0.48 9.31 -0.81
C ILE A 31 0.97 10.41 -1.74
N LEU A 32 0.22 10.66 -2.82
CA LEU A 32 0.53 11.76 -3.75
C LEU A 32 0.39 13.12 -3.06
N ALA A 33 1.45 13.92 -3.15
CA ALA A 33 1.42 15.32 -2.73
C ALA A 33 0.70 16.17 -3.77
N GLN A 34 -0.01 17.20 -3.30
CA GLN A 34 -0.74 18.15 -4.15
C GLN A 34 -0.04 19.51 -4.13
N GLU A 35 -0.29 20.33 -5.16
CA GLU A 35 0.16 21.73 -5.15
C GLU A 35 -0.50 22.51 -3.99
N VAL A 36 0.25 23.45 -3.43
CA VAL A 36 -0.25 24.28 -2.33
C VAL A 36 -1.20 25.34 -2.86
N SER A 37 -2.41 25.39 -2.31
CA SER A 37 -3.37 26.44 -2.68
C SER A 37 -2.94 27.82 -2.18
N GLN A 38 -3.33 28.86 -2.91
CA GLN A 38 -3.11 30.26 -2.51
C GLN A 38 -3.69 30.59 -1.13
N PHE A 39 -4.76 29.89 -0.71
CA PHE A 39 -5.34 30.04 0.61
C PHE A 39 -4.39 29.60 1.72
N LEU A 40 -3.70 28.46 1.53
CA LEU A 40 -2.72 27.95 2.49
C LEU A 40 -1.48 28.85 2.53
N LEU A 41 -0.99 29.29 1.38
CA LEU A 41 0.17 30.20 1.31
C LEU A 41 -0.08 31.51 2.08
N ARG A 42 -1.32 32.05 2.06
CA ARG A 42 -1.68 33.22 2.87
C ARG A 42 -1.66 32.97 4.38
N HIS A 43 -1.95 31.75 4.82
CA HIS A 43 -1.91 31.39 6.24
C HIS A 43 -0.50 31.02 6.72
N TYR A 44 0.40 30.69 5.79
CA TYR A 44 1.80 30.35 6.07
C TYR A 44 2.75 31.15 5.16
N PRO A 45 2.76 32.49 5.26
CA PRO A 45 3.49 33.36 4.32
C PRO A 45 5.01 33.23 4.43
N ASP A 46 5.53 32.81 5.58
CA ASP A 46 6.98 32.74 5.85
C ASP A 46 7.62 31.42 5.38
N LYS A 47 6.87 30.59 4.64
CA LYS A 47 7.29 29.25 4.22
C LYS A 47 7.03 29.05 2.73
N ASN A 48 8.09 28.87 1.96
CA ASN A 48 7.99 28.41 0.58
C ASN A 48 7.74 26.90 0.57
N PHE A 49 6.47 26.51 0.55
CA PHE A 49 6.05 25.13 0.38
C PHE A 49 5.65 24.87 -1.07
N ASP A 50 6.28 23.88 -1.70
CA ASP A 50 5.97 23.50 -3.08
C ASP A 50 4.82 22.49 -3.18
N SER A 51 4.60 21.69 -2.14
CA SER A 51 3.56 20.66 -2.12
C SER A 51 3.03 20.37 -0.72
N TYR A 52 1.83 19.78 -0.65
CA TYR A 52 1.08 19.52 0.56
C TYR A 52 0.48 18.11 0.57
N VAL A 53 0.53 17.47 1.74
CA VAL A 53 -0.17 16.20 2.04
C VAL A 53 -0.98 16.40 3.32
N ALA A 54 -2.28 16.08 3.26
CA ALA A 54 -3.13 16.19 4.43
C ALA A 54 -2.81 15.09 5.45
N ALA A 55 -2.66 15.48 6.73
CA ALA A 55 -2.34 14.56 7.81
C ALA A 55 -3.42 13.49 8.05
N SER A 56 -4.66 13.73 7.62
CA SER A 56 -5.75 12.75 7.71
C SER A 56 -5.46 11.49 6.90
N TYR A 57 -4.83 11.60 5.72
CA TYR A 57 -4.47 10.44 4.91
C TYR A 57 -3.34 9.62 5.53
N VAL A 58 -2.33 10.29 6.08
CA VAL A 58 -1.24 9.64 6.81
C VAL A 58 -1.80 8.85 8.00
N LYS A 59 -2.65 9.48 8.81
CA LYS A 59 -3.29 8.84 9.97
C LYS A 59 -4.21 7.68 9.58
N PHE A 60 -4.87 7.76 8.43
CA PHE A 60 -5.71 6.67 7.94
C PHE A 60 -4.87 5.41 7.65
N ILE A 61 -3.73 5.56 6.99
CA ILE A 61 -2.81 4.46 6.68
C ILE A 61 -2.13 3.92 7.95
N GLU A 62 -1.61 4.81 8.79
CA GLU A 62 -0.97 4.42 10.06
C GLU A 62 -1.96 3.76 11.02
N GLY A 63 -3.21 4.23 11.04
CA GLY A 63 -4.29 3.64 11.85
C GLY A 63 -4.69 2.23 11.37
N ALA A 64 -4.47 1.91 10.10
CA ALA A 64 -4.62 0.57 9.55
C ALA A 64 -3.36 -0.31 9.75
N GLY A 65 -2.29 0.22 10.35
CA GLY A 65 -1.03 -0.51 10.58
C GLY A 65 -0.04 -0.47 9.42
N GLY A 66 -0.29 0.35 8.39
CA GLY A 66 0.62 0.55 7.26
C GLY A 66 1.63 1.68 7.50
N ARG A 67 2.64 1.78 6.62
CA ARG A 67 3.60 2.90 6.59
C ARG A 67 3.27 3.81 5.42
N ALA A 68 3.14 5.11 5.67
CA ALA A 68 2.86 6.10 4.63
C ALA A 68 4.15 6.77 4.13
N VAL A 69 4.31 6.90 2.82
CA VAL A 69 5.41 7.63 2.17
C VAL A 69 4.85 8.72 1.26
N PRO A 70 5.27 10.00 1.39
CA PRO A 70 4.83 11.05 0.48
C PRO A 70 5.52 10.91 -0.88
N ILE A 71 4.73 11.01 -1.96
CA ILE A 71 5.22 11.08 -3.34
C ILE A 71 5.21 12.55 -3.76
N PHE A 72 6.40 13.12 -3.98
CA PHE A 72 6.52 14.52 -4.36
C PHE A 72 6.21 14.76 -5.84
N ILE A 73 5.65 15.93 -6.13
CA ILE A 73 5.43 16.42 -7.50
C ILE A 73 6.71 17.06 -8.06
N ASN A 74 6.71 17.33 -9.38
CA ASN A 74 7.81 17.99 -10.09
C ASN A 74 9.16 17.28 -9.96
N LYS A 75 9.14 15.94 -9.98
CA LYS A 75 10.35 15.11 -9.98
C LYS A 75 10.60 14.49 -11.35
N THR A 76 11.80 13.93 -11.53
CA THR A 76 12.18 13.24 -12.77
C THR A 76 11.42 11.92 -12.92
N ARG A 77 11.34 11.40 -14.15
CA ARG A 77 10.73 10.08 -14.39
C ARG A 77 11.44 8.96 -13.61
N SER A 78 12.78 9.00 -13.54
CA SER A 78 13.57 8.02 -12.79
C SER A 78 13.19 7.97 -11.31
N TYR A 79 12.92 9.12 -10.69
CA TYR A 79 12.46 9.18 -9.31
C TYR A 79 11.15 8.40 -9.12
N TYR A 80 10.18 8.58 -10.02
CA TYR A 80 8.90 7.87 -9.92
C TYR A 80 9.08 6.37 -10.17
N GLU A 81 9.93 5.97 -11.12
CA GLU A 81 10.23 4.56 -11.37
C GLU A 81 10.87 3.89 -10.16
N GLU A 82 11.91 4.50 -9.59
CA GLU A 82 12.59 3.99 -8.38
C GLU A 82 11.64 3.93 -7.18
N LEU A 83 10.85 4.99 -6.97
CA LEU A 83 9.93 5.06 -5.84
C LEU A 83 8.80 4.04 -5.97
N LEU A 84 8.11 3.99 -7.11
CA LEU A 84 6.98 3.08 -7.31
C LEU A 84 7.41 1.61 -7.25
N ASN A 85 8.63 1.28 -7.69
CA ASN A 85 9.18 -0.08 -7.53
C ASN A 85 9.46 -0.45 -6.06
N SER A 86 9.54 0.52 -5.16
CA SER A 86 9.78 0.32 -3.72
C SER A 86 8.50 0.34 -2.86
N LEU A 87 7.37 0.72 -3.44
CA LEU A 87 6.08 0.84 -2.75
C LEU A 87 5.21 -0.40 -3.01
N ASP A 88 4.37 -0.72 -2.03
CA ASP A 88 3.40 -1.82 -2.13
C ASP A 88 2.05 -1.37 -2.68
N GLY A 89 1.78 -0.05 -2.67
CA GLY A 89 0.55 0.57 -3.18
C GLY A 89 0.51 2.08 -3.04
#